data_AF-A0A328WB84-F1
#
_entry.id   AF-A0A328WB84-F1
#
_cell.length_a   1.000
_cell.length_b   1.000
_cell.length_c   1.000
_cell.angle_alpha   90.00
_cell.angle_beta   90.00
_cell.angle_gamma   90.00
#
_symmetry.space_group_name_H-M   'P 1'
#
loop_
_entity.id
_entity.type
_entity.pdbx_description
1 polymer ?
#
loop_
_entity_poly.entity_id
_entity_poly.type
_entity_poly.pdbx_seq_one_letter_code
_entity_poly.pdbx_strand_id
1 'polypeptide(L)'
;MNNNQANTDDSSDEVITKAKTTAVEHFKEKYNLDVEITKEEMMPSIVADKVNLEGFVVDHPEQTFKISVDFNTGETSNFVMNPELRKAIKGE
;
A
#
# COMPACT_ATOMS: atom_id res chain seq x y z
N MET A 1 -32.53 -3.83 -22.97
CA MET A 1 -32.54 -4.82 -21.87
C MET A 1 -31.48 -4.40 -20.88
N ASN A 2 -31.86 -4.33 -19.61
CA ASN A 2 -31.09 -3.86 -18.46
C ASN A 2 -29.75 -4.59 -18.29
N ASN A 3 -28.76 -3.93 -17.68
CA ASN A 3 -28.48 -4.19 -16.26
C ASN A 3 -27.55 -3.13 -15.65
N ASN A 4 -28.03 -2.64 -14.51
CA ASN A 4 -27.40 -1.74 -13.56
C ASN A 4 -25.96 -2.12 -13.23
N GLN A 5 -25.05 -1.15 -13.30
CA GLN A 5 -23.93 -1.06 -12.38
C GLN A 5 -23.65 0.43 -12.18
N ALA A 6 -24.39 1.02 -11.24
CA ALA A 6 -24.19 2.40 -10.81
C ALA A 6 -23.90 2.37 -9.31
N ASN A 7 -22.77 2.97 -8.95
CA ASN A 7 -22.41 3.48 -7.61
C ASN A 7 -21.74 2.52 -6.60
N THR A 8 -20.58 1.95 -6.94
CA THR A 8 -19.62 1.38 -5.94
C THR A 8 -18.14 1.68 -6.20
N ASP A 9 -17.78 2.22 -7.37
CA ASP A 9 -16.36 2.35 -7.77
C ASP A 9 -15.68 3.60 -7.17
N ASP A 10 -16.35 4.76 -7.14
CA ASP A 10 -15.73 6.02 -6.67
C ASP A 10 -15.25 5.96 -5.21
N SER A 11 -15.99 5.31 -4.32
CA SER A 11 -15.61 5.18 -2.90
C SER A 11 -14.45 4.22 -2.68
N SER A 12 -14.32 3.19 -3.53
CA SER A 12 -13.23 2.23 -3.43
C SER A 12 -11.92 2.82 -3.96
N ASP A 13 -12.01 3.61 -5.04
CA ASP A 13 -10.86 4.30 -5.64
C ASP A 13 -10.31 5.39 -4.71
N GLU A 14 -11.16 6.15 -4.03
CA GLU A 14 -10.74 7.14 -3.03
C GLU A 14 -10.02 6.47 -1.85
N VAL A 15 -10.58 5.35 -1.35
CA VAL A 15 -9.98 4.55 -0.28
C VAL A 15 -8.60 4.01 -0.69
N ILE A 16 -8.48 3.44 -1.89
CA ILE A 16 -7.22 2.92 -2.41
C ILE A 16 -6.21 4.05 -2.58
N THR A 17 -6.62 5.20 -3.12
CA THR A 17 -5.75 6.36 -3.30
C THR A 17 -5.20 6.85 -1.97
N LYS A 18 -6.06 7.00 -0.96
CA LYS A 18 -5.65 7.39 0.39
C LYS A 18 -4.67 6.38 1.00
N ALA A 19 -4.95 5.08 0.86
CA ALA A 19 -4.07 4.03 1.34
C ALA A 19 -2.68 4.07 0.67
N LYS A 20 -2.63 4.30 -0.65
CA LYS A 20 -1.38 4.48 -1.40
C LYS A 20 -0.58 5.68 -0.87
N THR A 21 -1.23 6.82 -0.67
CA THR A 21 -0.58 8.02 -0.09
C THR A 21 -0.01 7.73 1.29
N THR A 22 -0.79 7.14 2.19
CA THR A 22 -0.32 6.78 3.55
C THR A 22 0.86 5.82 3.52
N ALA A 23 0.88 4.85 2.62
CA ALA A 23 2.02 3.95 2.46
C ALA A 23 3.27 4.72 2.01
N VAL A 24 3.18 5.53 0.97
CA VAL A 24 4.29 6.34 0.45
C VAL A 24 4.86 7.25 1.56
N GLU A 25 3.98 7.95 2.27
CA GLU A 25 4.37 8.82 3.39
C GLU A 25 5.05 8.02 4.51
N HIS A 26 4.54 6.84 4.87
CA HIS A 26 5.16 5.99 5.88
C HIS A 26 6.60 5.63 5.52
N PHE A 27 6.88 5.28 4.26
CA PHE A 27 8.23 4.97 3.81
C PHE A 27 9.14 6.20 3.81
N LYS A 28 8.61 7.35 3.38
CA LYS A 28 9.36 8.60 3.34
C LYS A 28 9.73 9.07 4.75
N GLU A 29 8.78 9.09 5.68
CA GLU A 29 9.01 9.61 7.04
C GLU A 29 9.85 8.67 7.89
N LYS A 30 9.63 7.35 7.78
CA LYS A 30 10.27 6.38 8.68
C LYS A 30 11.63 5.90 8.20
N TYR A 31 11.82 5.82 6.89
CA TYR A 31 13.03 5.24 6.28
C TYR A 31 13.71 6.18 5.29
N ASN A 32 13.16 7.38 5.04
CA ASN A 32 13.66 8.31 4.01
C ASN A 32 13.68 7.69 2.60
N LEU A 33 12.76 6.76 2.32
CA LEU A 33 12.68 6.06 1.04
C LEU A 33 11.55 6.61 0.18
N ASP A 34 11.86 6.88 -1.09
CA ASP A 34 10.85 7.10 -2.13
C ASP A 34 10.45 5.74 -2.72
N VAL A 35 9.14 5.47 -2.80
CA VAL A 35 8.60 4.16 -3.19
C VAL A 35 7.52 4.28 -4.25
N GLU A 36 7.39 3.25 -5.08
CA GLU A 36 6.33 3.11 -6.07
C GLU A 36 5.43 1.92 -5.72
N ILE A 37 4.11 2.14 -5.72
CA ILE A 37 3.10 1.09 -5.51
C ILE A 37 2.79 0.43 -6.86
N THR A 38 2.95 -0.89 -6.93
CA THR A 38 2.74 -1.68 -8.15
C THR A 38 1.52 -2.58 -8.09
N LYS A 39 1.03 -2.86 -6.87
CA LYS A 39 -0.17 -3.67 -6.67
C LYS A 39 -0.97 -3.15 -5.48
N GLU A 40 -2.28 -3.11 -5.66
CA GLU A 40 -3.27 -2.87 -4.62
C GLU A 40 -4.26 -4.05 -4.53
N GLU A 41 -4.69 -4.37 -3.32
CA GLU A 41 -5.69 -5.39 -3.07
C GLU A 41 -6.51 -5.01 -1.84
N MET A 42 -7.75 -4.57 -2.05
CA MET A 42 -8.68 -4.29 -0.96
C MET A 42 -9.11 -5.61 -0.32
N MET A 43 -9.00 -5.70 1.00
CA MET A 43 -9.44 -6.88 1.75
C MET A 43 -10.97 -6.94 1.79
N PRO A 44 -11.58 -8.14 1.76
CA PRO A 44 -13.00 -8.27 1.99
C PRO A 44 -13.37 -7.72 3.37
N SER A 45 -14.46 -6.95 3.45
CA SER A 45 -14.92 -6.28 4.69
C SER A 45 -15.22 -7.23 5.85
N ILE A 46 -15.49 -8.51 5.57
CA ILE A 46 -15.67 -9.55 6.61
C ILE A 46 -14.33 -9.90 7.30
N VAL A 47 -13.21 -9.67 6.61
CA VAL A 47 -11.86 -10.01 7.10
C VAL A 47 -11.21 -8.82 7.78
N ALA A 48 -11.13 -7.67 7.10
CA ALA A 48 -10.53 -6.46 7.63
C ALA A 48 -10.83 -5.25 6.73
N ASP A 49 -10.91 -4.07 7.35
CA ASP A 49 -11.02 -2.77 6.66
C ASP A 49 -9.64 -2.27 6.20
N LYS A 50 -8.96 -3.07 5.39
CA LYS A 50 -7.57 -2.82 4.97
C LYS A 50 -7.37 -2.91 3.46
N VAL A 51 -6.42 -2.15 2.97
CA VAL A 51 -5.85 -2.31 1.63
C VAL A 51 -4.44 -2.86 1.77
N ASN A 52 -4.17 -3.99 1.12
CA ASN A 52 -2.84 -4.55 0.97
C ASN A 52 -2.17 -3.89 -0.24
N LEU A 53 -0.95 -3.41 -0.04
CA LEU A 53 -0.16 -2.72 -1.03
C LEU A 53 1.18 -3.44 -1.18
N GLU A 54 1.63 -3.57 -2.42
CA GLU A 54 2.96 -4.05 -2.77
C GLU A 54 3.66 -3.00 -3.65
N GLY A 55 4.98 -2.93 -3.53
CA GLY A 55 5.76 -1.94 -4.22
C GLY A 55 7.26 -2.19 -4.14
N PHE A 56 8.01 -1.24 -4.69
CA PHE A 56 9.46 -1.22 -4.63
C PHE A 56 9.99 0.19 -4.35
N VAL A 57 11.27 0.30 -3.99
CA VAL A 57 11.96 1.59 -3.86
C VAL A 57 12.27 2.15 -5.25
N VAL A 58 12.01 3.45 -5.47
CA VAL A 58 12.27 4.12 -6.75
C VAL A 58 13.72 3.89 -7.18
N ASP A 59 13.93 3.63 -8.47
CA ASP A 59 15.22 3.24 -9.08
C ASP A 59 15.82 1.90 -8.59
N HIS A 60 15.14 1.19 -7.68
CA HIS A 60 15.57 -0.05 -7.06
C HIS A 60 14.44 -1.10 -7.05
N PRO A 61 14.01 -1.61 -8.22
CA PRO A 61 12.91 -2.57 -8.33
C PRO A 61 13.19 -3.91 -7.60
N GLU A 62 14.46 -4.22 -7.33
CA GLU A 62 14.88 -5.36 -6.52
C GLU A 62 14.58 -5.20 -5.02
N GLN A 63 14.29 -3.99 -4.54
CA GLN A 63 14.02 -3.69 -3.14
C GLN A 63 12.51 -3.58 -2.92
N THR A 64 11.88 -4.74 -2.69
CA THR A 64 10.42 -4.84 -2.63
C THR A 64 9.86 -4.87 -1.22
N PHE A 65 8.61 -4.43 -1.09
CA PHE A 65 7.87 -4.46 0.17
C PHE A 65 6.40 -4.84 -0.01
N LYS A 66 5.78 -5.20 1.12
CA LYS A 66 4.34 -5.30 1.31
C LYS A 66 3.93 -4.57 2.59
N ILE A 67 2.80 -3.88 2.55
CA ILE A 67 2.24 -3.15 3.69
C ILE A 67 0.71 -3.19 3.61
N SER A 68 0.06 -3.31 4.76
CA SER A 68 -1.39 -3.19 4.87
C SER A 68 -1.74 -1.85 5.52
N VAL A 69 -2.68 -1.11 4.94
CA VAL A 69 -3.18 0.16 5.48
C VAL A 69 -4.64 0.03 5.83
N ASP A 70 -4.99 0.32 7.08
CA ASP A 70 -6.37 0.44 7.51
C ASP A 70 -6.97 1.74 6.96
N PHE A 71 -8.03 1.66 6.16
CA PHE A 71 -8.53 2.85 5.45
C PHE A 71 -9.37 3.78 6.32
N ASN A 72 -9.85 3.29 7.46
CA ASN A 72 -10.59 4.10 8.44
C ASN A 72 -9.64 4.95 9.29
N THR A 73 -8.53 4.35 9.72
CA THR A 73 -7.60 4.95 10.71
C THR A 73 -6.28 5.44 10.11
N GLY A 74 -5.88 4.93 8.94
CA GLY A 74 -4.55 5.14 8.37
C GLY A 74 -3.45 4.31 9.02
N GLU A 75 -3.78 3.41 9.96
CA GLU A 75 -2.79 2.59 10.64
C GLU A 75 -2.14 1.59 9.67
N THR A 76 -0.80 1.57 9.68
CA THR A 76 -0.01 0.64 8.87
C THR A 76 0.33 -0.63 9.65
N SER A 77 0.28 -1.76 8.97
CA SER A 77 0.52 -3.08 9.58
C SER A 77 1.01 -4.10 8.55
N ASN A 78 1.31 -5.32 9.02
CA ASN A 78 1.71 -6.45 8.19
C ASN A 78 2.90 -6.16 7.24
N PHE A 79 3.85 -5.40 7.78
CA PHE A 79 4.98 -4.89 7.02
C PHE A 79 6.01 -5.97 6.71
N VAL A 80 6.26 -6.18 5.43
CA VAL A 80 7.26 -7.14 4.94
C VAL A 80 8.18 -6.44 3.96
N MET A 81 9.47 -6.44 4.26
CA MET A 81 10.53 -6.03 3.35
C MET A 81 11.33 -7.24 2.92
N ASN A 82 11.73 -7.30 1.66
CA ASN A 82 12.63 -8.34 1.19
C ASN A 82 14.07 -8.16 1.74
N PRO A 83 14.97 -9.15 1.56
CA PRO A 83 16.33 -9.06 2.10
C PRO A 83 17.15 -7.88 1.55
N GLU A 84 16.98 -7.51 0.28
CA GLU A 84 17.77 -6.42 -0.33
C GLU A 84 17.39 -5.07 0.27
N LEU A 85 16.09 -4.78 0.39
CA LEU A 85 15.59 -3.59 1.08
C LEU A 85 16.04 -3.53 2.55
N ARG A 86 15.99 -4.67 3.25
CA ARG A 86 16.46 -4.74 4.65
C ARG A 86 17.96 -4.48 4.79
N LYS A 87 18.77 -4.80 3.79
CA LYS A 87 20.20 -4.50 3.80
C LYS A 87 20.43 -3.02 3.53
N ALA A 88 19.73 -2.44 2.55
CA ALA A 88 19.82 -1.03 2.20
C ALA A 88 19.58 -0.12 3.42
N ILE A 89 18.48 -0.32 4.14
CA ILE A 89 18.12 0.50 5.32
C ILE A 89 18.97 0.24 6.57
N LYS A 90 19.74 -0.85 6.62
CA LYS A 90 20.63 -1.20 7.75
C LYS A 90 22.08 -0.81 7.49
N GLY A 91 22.41 -0.56 6.23
CA GLY A 91 23.74 -0.14 5.79
C GLY A 91 23.95 1.37 5.83
N GLU A 92 22.90 2.14 6.11
CA GLU A 92 22.94 3.57 6.42
C GLU A 92 23.21 3.87 7.89
#